data_AF-A0A8J5M3F9-F1
#
_entry.id   AF-A0A8J5M3F9-F1
#
_cell.length_a   1.000
_cell.length_b   1.000
_cell.length_c   1.000
_cell.angle_alpha   90.00
_cell.angle_beta   90.00
_cell.angle_gamma   90.00
#
_symmetry.space_group_name_H-M   'P 1'
#
loop_
_entity.id
_entity.type
_entity.pdbx_description
1 polymer ?
#
loop_
_entity_poly.entity_id
_entity_poly.type
_entity_poly.pdbx_seq_one_letter_code
_entity_poly.pdbx_strand_id
1 'polypeptide(L)'
;MQDLGQQNEARDATTPKTTQAVPQGSSWNRFEDYWNRIQVGRQGSYSIERLELLEHYCQTTSKARVFLVCILTPLPLLTIAVLLECLPLRSPSEGWAANWMFWIRLGLMVFTLSLAGFSQINAFIPGFNLTVTKMVSASLGICVAQTGTYLLEGVVFGFPVPFMWQLGAITMAVYAPAVTHLVFGSGLFKKGSLLWLHHERFQRCFFVHLALTGVYPLYKVLYDLIPRGYRGAVVVVLPIWKFAAKHFVVHATRDLEDFIPELVAFSVDFFSALFLSVCMTTSGSIPLSALFIAADICQSMLEFREFRNNAKTLLQLVNARRATEERLRMKNGHSSEHSEAPGLLALILGVARNPSAYQVTSLDDARLWASPPNLIPQKLHERMQILGELGIYGARGHPSNRTPLIPSKRKPRECPTPWDFRH
;
A
#
# COMPACT_ATOMS: atom_id res chain seq x y z
N MET A 1 -50.20 4.30 56.80
CA MET A 1 -49.64 4.08 55.45
C MET A 1 -50.01 5.32 54.63
N GLN A 2 -49.33 6.44 54.88
CA GLN A 2 -48.17 6.97 54.13
C GLN A 2 -48.50 7.17 52.64
N ASP A 3 -48.38 8.35 52.03
CA ASP A 3 -48.26 9.74 52.49
C ASP A 3 -48.50 10.63 51.24
N LEU A 4 -48.95 11.88 51.44
CA LEU A 4 -49.12 13.04 50.53
C LEU A 4 -48.88 12.87 49.01
N GLY A 5 -49.70 13.36 48.07
CA GLY A 5 -50.61 14.50 48.10
C GLY A 5 -50.25 15.50 46.98
N GLN A 6 -51.23 15.75 46.08
CA GLN A 6 -51.48 17.01 45.33
C GLN A 6 -50.38 17.51 44.34
N GLN A 7 -50.65 18.17 43.22
CA GLN A 7 -51.81 18.67 42.49
C GLN A 7 -51.21 19.27 41.20
N ASN A 8 -51.80 19.10 40.02
CA ASN A 8 -51.42 19.91 38.86
C ASN A 8 -52.63 20.15 37.97
N GLU A 9 -53.19 21.35 38.13
CA GLU A 9 -54.11 22.00 37.19
C GLU A 9 -53.36 22.52 35.97
N ALA A 10 -54.01 22.38 34.82
CA ALA A 10 -53.61 22.97 33.56
C ALA A 10 -54.17 24.40 33.43
N ARG A 11 -53.36 25.32 32.89
CA ARG A 11 -53.74 26.27 31.81
C ARG A 11 -52.54 27.06 31.27
N ASP A 12 -52.17 26.66 30.06
CA ASP A 12 -51.97 27.46 28.85
C ASP A 12 -50.85 28.53 28.70
N ALA A 13 -50.39 28.56 27.44
CA ALA A 13 -49.75 29.64 26.66
C ALA A 13 -48.21 29.74 26.56
N THR A 14 -47.76 29.41 25.34
CA THR A 14 -46.69 30.06 24.56
C THR A 14 -45.24 30.05 25.05
N THR A 15 -44.41 29.24 24.38
CA THR A 15 -43.05 29.66 24.00
C THR A 15 -42.60 28.89 22.75
N PRO A 16 -42.19 29.56 21.66
CA PRO A 16 -41.68 28.89 20.48
C PRO A 16 -40.33 28.24 20.83
N LYS A 17 -40.19 26.94 20.54
CA LYS A 17 -38.89 26.27 20.57
C LYS A 17 -38.01 26.88 19.48
N THR A 18 -37.19 27.84 19.87
CA THR A 18 -36.07 28.32 19.05
C THR A 18 -35.18 27.13 18.77
N THR A 19 -35.33 26.54 17.58
CA THR A 19 -34.33 25.63 17.03
C THR A 19 -33.06 26.43 16.91
N GLN A 20 -32.15 26.28 17.89
CA GLN A 20 -30.79 26.79 17.77
C GLN A 20 -30.21 26.16 16.50
N ALA A 21 -30.07 27.00 15.47
CA ALA A 21 -29.31 26.66 14.30
C ALA A 21 -27.88 26.35 14.77
N VAL A 22 -27.49 25.08 14.63
CA VAL A 22 -26.08 24.67 14.68
C VAL A 22 -25.33 25.63 13.76
N PRO A 23 -24.26 26.31 14.21
CA PRO A 23 -23.50 27.19 13.35
C PRO A 23 -23.02 26.36 12.17
N GLN A 24 -23.53 26.66 10.98
CA GLN A 24 -23.02 26.08 9.75
C GLN A 24 -21.55 26.46 9.67
N GLY A 25 -20.66 25.52 10.03
CA GLY A 25 -19.27 25.59 9.65
C GLY A 25 -19.21 25.97 8.17
N SER A 26 -18.42 27.01 7.88
CA SER A 26 -18.34 27.63 6.56
C SER A 26 -18.19 26.54 5.49
N SER A 27 -18.71 26.79 4.28
CA SER A 27 -18.56 25.85 3.16
C SER A 27 -17.10 25.39 2.95
N TRP A 28 -16.14 26.22 3.39
CA TRP A 28 -14.72 25.93 3.42
C TRP A 28 -14.34 24.79 4.37
N ASN A 29 -14.85 24.78 5.60
CA ASN A 29 -14.59 23.69 6.55
C ASN A 29 -15.19 22.38 6.03
N ARG A 30 -16.39 22.42 5.45
CA ARG A 30 -17.02 21.24 4.83
C ARG A 30 -16.24 20.74 3.62
N PHE A 31 -15.71 21.66 2.80
CA PHE A 31 -14.86 21.33 1.68
C PHE A 31 -13.52 20.75 2.14
N GLU A 32 -12.90 21.33 3.17
CA GLU A 32 -11.66 20.85 3.77
C GLU A 32 -11.84 19.47 4.40
N ASP A 33 -12.94 19.23 5.12
CA ASP A 33 -13.28 17.92 5.67
C ASP A 33 -13.51 16.88 4.57
N TYR A 34 -14.23 17.25 3.51
CA TYR A 34 -14.43 16.39 2.34
C TYR A 34 -13.11 16.08 1.63
N TRP A 35 -12.26 17.10 1.42
CA TRP A 35 -10.94 16.98 0.82
C TRP A 35 -10.02 16.07 1.64
N ASN A 36 -9.99 16.28 2.96
CA ASN A 36 -9.24 15.45 3.92
C ASN A 36 -9.74 14.00 3.91
N ARG A 37 -11.05 13.77 3.76
CA ARG A 37 -11.64 12.41 3.71
C ARG A 37 -11.32 11.68 2.41
N ILE A 38 -11.14 12.37 1.29
CA ILE A 38 -10.79 11.73 0.01
C ILE A 38 -9.29 11.50 -0.12
N GLN A 39 -8.47 12.17 0.70
CA GLN A 39 -7.03 12.02 0.65
C GLN A 39 -6.63 10.58 1.00
N VAL A 40 -6.08 9.88 0.00
CA VAL A 40 -5.73 8.46 0.08
C VAL A 40 -4.77 8.12 1.23
N GLY A 41 -3.89 9.04 1.62
CA GLY A 41 -3.00 8.84 2.77
C GLY A 41 -3.70 8.76 4.13
N ARG A 42 -4.98 9.15 4.19
CA ARG A 42 -5.83 9.10 5.39
C ARG A 42 -6.94 8.04 5.27
N GLN A 43 -6.94 7.26 4.18
CA GLN A 43 -7.90 6.20 3.95
C GLN A 43 -7.27 4.84 4.28
N GLY A 44 -7.68 4.26 5.41
CA GLY A 44 -7.22 2.97 5.90
C GLY A 44 -6.85 3.03 7.37
N SER A 45 -6.68 1.88 8.01
CA SER A 45 -6.27 1.78 9.39
C SER A 45 -4.77 1.47 9.51
N TYR A 46 -4.17 1.81 10.66
CA TYR A 46 -2.81 1.42 11.00
C TYR A 46 -2.80 0.06 11.69
N SER A 47 -1.83 -0.81 11.35
CA SER A 47 -1.69 -2.12 11.99
C SER A 47 -0.78 -2.05 13.23
N ILE A 48 -1.31 -2.45 14.38
CA ILE A 48 -0.51 -2.62 15.61
C ILE A 48 0.52 -3.74 15.44
N GLU A 49 0.21 -4.80 14.70
CA GLU A 49 1.16 -5.86 14.34
C GLU A 49 2.44 -5.28 13.72
N ARG A 50 2.28 -4.44 12.68
CA ARG A 50 3.43 -3.82 11.99
C ARG A 50 4.17 -2.84 12.87
N LEU A 51 3.47 -2.15 13.77
CA LEU A 51 4.08 -1.22 14.72
C LEU A 51 4.99 -1.96 15.72
N GLU A 52 4.51 -3.08 16.28
CA GLU A 52 5.30 -3.95 17.17
C GLU A 52 6.49 -4.56 16.43
N LEU A 53 6.30 -5.02 15.19
CA LEU A 53 7.39 -5.52 14.34
C LEU A 53 8.41 -4.43 13.99
N LEU A 54 7.98 -3.18 13.80
CA LEU A 54 8.85 -2.05 13.53
C LEU A 54 9.73 -1.71 14.73
N GLU A 55 9.14 -1.61 15.92
CA GLU A 55 9.91 -1.38 17.15
C GLU A 55 10.95 -2.47 17.34
N HIS A 56 10.49 -3.70 17.18
CA HIS A 56 11.32 -4.86 17.29
C HIS A 56 12.53 -4.76 16.33
N TYR A 57 12.27 -4.48 15.05
CA TYR A 57 13.31 -4.30 14.04
C TYR A 57 14.28 -3.16 14.39
N CYS A 58 13.77 -2.03 14.89
CA CYS A 58 14.59 -0.88 15.31
C CYS A 58 15.52 -1.22 16.48
N GLN A 59 15.10 -2.07 17.41
CA GLN A 59 15.92 -2.46 18.57
C GLN A 59 17.00 -3.48 18.24
N THR A 60 16.75 -4.37 17.27
CA THR A 60 17.63 -5.51 17.00
C THR A 60 18.52 -5.35 15.77
N THR A 61 18.18 -4.43 14.87
CA THR A 61 18.88 -4.27 13.60
C THR A 61 19.82 -3.07 13.62
N SER A 62 21.08 -3.30 13.26
CA SER A 62 22.06 -2.23 13.13
C SER A 62 21.75 -1.29 11.95
N LYS A 63 22.08 0.00 12.08
CA LYS A 63 21.92 0.99 11.00
C LYS A 63 22.66 0.60 9.72
N ALA A 64 23.82 -0.05 9.85
CA ALA A 64 24.60 -0.56 8.73
C ALA A 64 23.84 -1.64 7.95
N ARG A 65 23.16 -2.56 8.64
CA ARG A 65 22.32 -3.57 7.98
C ARG A 65 21.14 -2.92 7.25
N VAL A 66 20.48 -1.94 7.86
CA VAL A 66 19.38 -1.20 7.20
C VAL A 66 19.86 -0.53 5.92
N PHE A 67 20.97 0.21 5.99
CA PHE A 67 21.57 0.87 4.83
C PHE A 67 21.94 -0.13 3.72
N LEU A 68 22.58 -1.24 4.10
CA LEU A 68 22.98 -2.28 3.17
C LEU A 68 21.77 -2.91 2.48
N VAL A 69 20.69 -3.18 3.20
CA VAL A 69 19.44 -3.71 2.61
C VAL A 69 18.88 -2.72 1.59
N CYS A 70 18.77 -1.43 1.90
CA CYS A 70 18.26 -0.43 0.97
C CYS A 70 19.05 -0.35 -0.34
N ILE A 71 20.38 -0.52 -0.29
CA ILE A 71 21.24 -0.48 -1.49
C ILE A 71 21.27 -1.82 -2.22
N LEU A 72 21.43 -2.93 -1.50
CA LEU A 72 21.62 -4.23 -2.13
C LEU A 72 20.31 -4.82 -2.67
N THR A 73 19.14 -4.49 -2.10
CA THR A 73 17.86 -5.02 -2.57
C THR A 73 17.56 -4.73 -4.05
N PRO A 74 17.75 -3.49 -4.58
CA PRO A 74 17.50 -3.23 -6.00
C PRO A 74 18.60 -3.75 -6.96
N LEU A 75 19.83 -3.96 -6.48
CA LEU A 75 20.98 -4.28 -7.35
C LEU A 75 20.84 -5.55 -8.20
N PRO A 76 20.30 -6.68 -7.70
CA PRO A 76 20.09 -7.87 -8.52
C PRO A 76 19.17 -7.59 -9.71
N LEU A 77 18.06 -6.88 -9.48
CA LEU A 77 17.10 -6.56 -10.53
C LEU A 77 17.69 -5.57 -11.55
N LEU A 78 18.41 -4.54 -11.08
CA LEU A 78 19.08 -3.58 -11.94
C LEU A 78 20.18 -4.25 -12.77
N THR A 79 20.96 -5.15 -12.18
CA THR A 79 21.98 -5.94 -12.90
C THR A 79 21.33 -6.78 -13.99
N ILE A 80 20.23 -7.50 -13.69
CA ILE A 80 19.50 -8.27 -14.70
C ILE A 80 19.00 -7.35 -15.82
N ALA A 81 18.40 -6.20 -15.49
CA ALA A 81 17.92 -5.24 -16.48
C ALA A 81 19.05 -4.76 -17.40
N VAL A 82 20.20 -4.36 -16.85
CA VAL A 82 21.36 -3.92 -17.63
C VAL A 82 21.89 -5.06 -18.51
N LEU A 83 22.01 -6.29 -17.98
CA LEU A 83 22.45 -7.44 -18.77
C LEU A 83 21.52 -7.72 -19.96
N LEU A 84 20.21 -7.55 -19.77
CA LEU A 84 19.23 -7.68 -20.84
C LEU A 84 19.36 -6.56 -21.88
N GLU A 85 19.68 -5.33 -21.46
CA GLU A 85 19.96 -4.22 -22.38
C GLU A 85 21.25 -4.41 -23.19
N CYS A 86 22.22 -5.15 -22.67
CA CYS A 86 23.47 -5.45 -23.37
C CYS A 86 23.30 -6.49 -24.51
N LEU A 87 22.15 -7.16 -24.61
CA LEU A 87 21.91 -8.12 -25.68
C LEU A 87 21.70 -7.39 -27.03
N PRO A 88 22.47 -7.73 -28.07
CA PRO A 88 22.44 -7.00 -29.33
C PRO A 88 21.10 -7.23 -30.06
N LEU A 89 20.47 -6.14 -30.47
CA LEU A 89 19.25 -6.15 -31.27
C LEU A 89 19.58 -5.70 -32.70
N ARG A 90 18.85 -6.25 -33.68
CA ARG A 90 18.94 -5.79 -35.07
C ARG A 90 17.90 -4.70 -35.33
N SER A 91 17.94 -4.12 -36.52
CA SER A 91 16.92 -3.15 -36.91
C SER A 91 15.52 -3.81 -36.86
N PRO A 92 14.50 -3.12 -36.32
CA PRO A 92 13.12 -3.61 -36.37
C PRO A 92 12.62 -3.89 -37.79
N SER A 93 13.16 -3.18 -38.79
CA SER A 93 12.80 -3.37 -40.20
C SER A 93 13.19 -4.74 -40.78
N GLU A 94 14.11 -5.48 -40.14
CA GLU A 94 14.51 -6.83 -40.57
C GLU A 94 13.49 -7.90 -40.19
N GLY A 95 12.44 -7.53 -39.44
CA GLY A 95 11.34 -8.42 -39.06
C GLY A 95 11.64 -9.31 -37.85
N TRP A 96 10.63 -10.07 -37.46
CA TRP A 96 10.65 -10.88 -36.22
C TRP A 96 11.68 -12.01 -36.24
N ALA A 97 11.94 -12.61 -37.40
CA ALA A 97 12.84 -13.76 -37.53
C ALA A 97 14.31 -13.37 -37.43
N ALA A 98 14.70 -12.24 -38.04
CA ALA A 98 16.05 -11.70 -37.93
C ALA A 98 16.38 -11.23 -36.50
N ASN A 99 15.36 -10.81 -35.75
CA ASN A 99 15.46 -10.34 -34.37
C ASN A 99 15.30 -11.47 -33.33
N TRP A 100 15.90 -12.65 -33.56
CA TRP A 100 15.79 -13.78 -32.63
C TRP A 100 16.26 -13.47 -31.20
N MET A 101 17.28 -12.61 -31.05
CA MET A 101 17.79 -12.17 -29.74
C MET A 101 16.76 -11.34 -28.95
N PHE A 102 15.87 -10.61 -29.64
CA PHE A 102 14.77 -9.90 -29.00
C PHE A 102 13.87 -10.85 -28.22
N TRP A 103 13.53 -12.01 -28.80
CA TRP A 103 12.67 -13.01 -28.15
C TRP A 103 13.34 -13.65 -26.94
N ILE A 104 14.65 -13.88 -26.97
CA ILE A 104 15.41 -14.36 -25.81
C ILE A 104 15.39 -13.30 -24.70
N ARG A 105 15.69 -12.05 -25.04
CA ARG A 105 15.66 -10.94 -24.10
C ARG A 105 14.27 -10.79 -23.46
N LEU A 106 13.21 -10.83 -24.27
CA LEU A 106 11.83 -10.75 -23.83
C LEU A 106 11.45 -11.93 -22.92
N GLY A 107 11.83 -13.15 -23.29
CA GLY A 107 11.58 -14.35 -22.50
C GLY A 107 12.28 -14.32 -21.14
N LEU A 108 13.54 -13.89 -21.09
CA LEU A 108 14.28 -13.72 -19.82
C LEU A 108 13.63 -12.65 -18.92
N MET A 109 13.17 -11.55 -19.51
CA MET A 109 12.43 -10.51 -18.79
C MET A 109 11.12 -11.06 -18.21
N VAL A 110 10.29 -11.73 -19.03
CA VAL A 110 9.02 -12.31 -18.59
C VAL A 110 9.24 -13.38 -17.52
N PHE A 111 10.27 -14.22 -17.68
CA PHE A 111 10.63 -15.23 -16.69
C PHE A 111 11.00 -14.60 -15.35
N THR A 112 11.86 -13.58 -15.36
CA THR A 112 12.29 -12.86 -14.15
C THR A 112 11.11 -12.18 -13.46
N LEU A 113 10.24 -11.51 -14.24
CA LEU A 113 9.03 -10.87 -13.73
C LEU A 113 8.07 -11.89 -13.11
N SER A 114 7.86 -13.03 -13.76
CA SER A 114 7.00 -14.10 -13.27
C SER A 114 7.55 -14.73 -12.00
N LEU A 115 8.87 -14.94 -11.92
CA LEU A 115 9.53 -15.47 -10.73
C LEU A 115 9.42 -14.52 -9.53
N ALA A 116 9.60 -13.23 -9.77
CA ALA A 116 9.35 -12.20 -8.76
C ALA A 116 7.88 -12.21 -8.31
N GLY A 117 6.94 -12.31 -9.27
CA GLY A 117 5.51 -12.42 -8.98
C GLY A 117 5.16 -13.61 -8.09
N PHE A 118 5.65 -14.82 -8.40
CA PHE A 118 5.43 -16.00 -7.56
C PHE A 118 6.11 -15.90 -6.19
N SER A 119 7.28 -15.27 -6.10
CA SER A 119 7.93 -14.97 -4.81
C SER A 119 7.06 -14.05 -3.96
N GLN A 120 6.47 -13.01 -4.57
CA GLN A 120 5.52 -12.11 -3.91
C GLN A 120 4.26 -12.86 -3.46
N ILE A 121 3.67 -13.72 -4.30
CA ILE A 121 2.53 -14.57 -3.90
C ILE A 121 2.88 -15.42 -2.68
N ASN A 122 4.06 -16.03 -2.68
CA ASN A 122 4.51 -16.89 -1.59
C ASN A 122 4.75 -16.11 -0.28
N ALA A 123 5.18 -14.86 -0.38
CA ALA A 123 5.30 -13.95 0.77
C ALA A 123 3.93 -13.43 1.25
N PHE A 124 3.02 -13.17 0.30
CA PHE A 124 1.71 -12.58 0.53
C PHE A 124 0.68 -13.55 1.10
N ILE A 125 0.81 -14.86 0.80
CA ILE A 125 -0.14 -15.89 1.22
C ILE A 125 0.51 -16.78 2.29
N PRO A 126 0.23 -16.56 3.58
CA PRO A 126 0.74 -17.40 4.65
C PRO A 126 0.30 -18.85 4.46
N GLY A 127 1.27 -19.77 4.53
CA GLY A 127 1.02 -21.20 4.38
C GLY A 127 1.02 -21.72 2.94
N PHE A 128 1.15 -20.87 1.92
CA PHE A 128 1.29 -21.33 0.53
C PHE A 128 2.60 -22.11 0.32
N ASN A 129 3.68 -21.72 1.03
CA ASN A 129 4.96 -22.42 1.18
C ASN A 129 5.43 -23.09 -0.13
N LEU A 130 5.48 -22.30 -1.20
CA LEU A 130 5.86 -22.79 -2.52
C LEU A 130 7.30 -23.30 -2.52
N THR A 131 7.48 -24.49 -3.08
CA THR A 131 8.82 -24.99 -3.40
C THR A 131 9.40 -24.16 -4.54
N VAL A 132 10.69 -23.82 -4.45
CA VAL A 132 11.41 -23.07 -5.51
C VAL A 132 11.22 -23.72 -6.88
N THR A 133 11.25 -25.06 -6.95
CA THR A 133 11.00 -25.82 -8.18
C THR A 133 9.65 -25.50 -8.81
N LYS A 134 8.58 -25.36 -8.01
CA LYS A 134 7.24 -25.05 -8.53
C LYS A 134 7.14 -23.60 -9.01
N MET A 135 7.80 -22.68 -8.32
CA MET A 135 7.86 -21.28 -8.76
C MET A 135 8.60 -21.18 -10.09
N VAL A 136 9.76 -21.83 -10.22
CA VAL A 136 10.53 -21.87 -11.46
C VAL A 136 9.75 -22.52 -12.59
N SER A 137 9.08 -23.66 -12.36
CA SER A 137 8.28 -24.33 -13.40
C SER A 137 7.09 -23.47 -13.85
N ALA A 138 6.41 -22.81 -12.91
CA ALA A 138 5.31 -21.91 -13.22
C ALA A 138 5.79 -20.69 -14.03
N SER A 139 6.88 -20.05 -13.59
CA SER A 139 7.49 -18.94 -14.32
C SER A 139 7.95 -19.32 -15.72
N LEU A 140 8.50 -20.52 -15.90
CA LEU A 140 8.89 -21.03 -17.21
C LEU A 140 7.67 -21.26 -18.10
N GLY A 141 6.59 -21.82 -17.55
CA GLY A 141 5.32 -22.00 -18.27
C GLY A 141 4.74 -20.67 -18.76
N ILE A 142 4.70 -19.65 -17.89
CA ILE A 142 4.26 -18.30 -18.27
C ILE A 142 5.20 -17.70 -19.33
N CYS A 143 6.51 -17.83 -19.15
CA CYS A 143 7.50 -17.33 -20.11
C CYS A 143 7.29 -17.91 -21.51
N VAL A 144 7.14 -19.23 -21.62
CA VAL A 144 6.91 -19.91 -22.91
C VAL A 144 5.59 -19.46 -23.54
N ALA A 145 4.50 -19.46 -22.76
CA ALA A 145 3.18 -19.06 -23.27
C ALA A 145 3.16 -17.60 -23.73
N GLN A 146 3.71 -16.69 -22.93
CA GLN A 146 3.74 -15.26 -23.22
C GLN A 146 4.64 -14.93 -24.42
N THR A 147 5.84 -15.49 -24.45
CA THR A 147 6.79 -15.25 -25.56
C THR A 147 6.25 -15.84 -26.85
N GLY A 148 5.63 -17.02 -26.81
CA GLY A 148 4.97 -17.62 -27.97
C GLY A 148 3.81 -16.77 -28.49
N THR A 149 3.04 -16.14 -27.58
CA THR A 149 1.95 -15.24 -27.96
C THR A 149 2.48 -13.97 -28.62
N TYR A 150 3.50 -13.33 -28.05
CA TYR A 150 4.12 -12.16 -28.69
C TYR A 150 4.78 -12.50 -30.03
N LEU A 151 5.37 -13.69 -30.17
CA LEU A 151 5.92 -14.15 -31.43
C LEU A 151 4.81 -14.29 -32.49
N LEU A 152 3.69 -14.91 -32.12
CA LEU A 152 2.52 -15.04 -33.00
C LEU A 152 1.96 -13.67 -33.38
N GLU A 153 1.83 -12.75 -32.42
CA GLU A 153 1.44 -11.36 -32.67
C GLU A 153 2.41 -10.67 -33.64
N GLY A 154 3.73 -10.89 -33.50
CA GLY A 154 4.74 -10.35 -34.42
C GLY A 154 4.68 -10.93 -35.83
N VAL A 155 4.20 -12.17 -35.97
CA VAL A 155 3.94 -12.81 -37.28
C VAL A 155 2.66 -12.26 -37.92
N VAL A 156 1.60 -12.07 -37.13
CA VAL A 156 0.26 -11.69 -37.62
C VAL A 156 0.13 -10.17 -37.85
N PHE A 157 0.53 -9.37 -36.86
CA PHE A 157 0.42 -7.90 -36.89
C PHE A 157 1.67 -7.22 -37.43
N GLY A 158 2.78 -7.94 -37.55
CA GLY A 158 4.07 -7.42 -37.95
C GLY A 158 4.96 -7.03 -36.76
N PHE A 159 6.26 -6.92 -37.03
CA PHE A 159 7.28 -6.55 -36.05
C PHE A 159 7.76 -5.11 -36.30
N PRO A 160 7.86 -4.26 -35.26
CA PRO A 160 7.58 -4.52 -33.84
C PRO A 160 6.07 -4.57 -33.52
N VAL A 161 5.69 -5.41 -32.54
CA VAL A 161 4.29 -5.58 -32.14
C VAL A 161 3.75 -4.29 -31.53
N PRO A 162 2.67 -3.70 -32.08
CA PRO A 162 2.07 -2.49 -31.52
C PRO A 162 1.41 -2.82 -30.17
N PHE A 163 1.60 -1.95 -29.17
CA PHE A 163 1.01 -2.11 -27.84
C PHE A 163 1.29 -3.49 -27.18
N MET A 164 2.47 -4.07 -27.48
CA MET A 164 2.88 -5.40 -26.98
C MET A 164 2.62 -5.57 -25.48
N TRP A 165 2.96 -4.57 -24.66
CA TRP A 165 2.78 -4.67 -23.21
C TRP A 165 1.32 -4.59 -22.76
N GLN A 166 0.45 -3.89 -23.48
CA GLN A 166 -1.00 -3.82 -23.19
C GLN A 166 -1.71 -5.11 -23.58
N LEU A 167 -1.44 -5.63 -24.79
CA LEU A 167 -1.91 -6.96 -25.20
C LEU A 167 -1.37 -8.02 -24.25
N GLY A 168 -0.11 -7.85 -23.87
CA GLY A 168 0.59 -8.63 -22.87
C GLY A 168 -0.09 -8.67 -21.51
N ALA A 169 -0.59 -7.54 -21.01
CA ALA A 169 -1.30 -7.49 -19.75
C ALA A 169 -2.58 -8.34 -19.78
N ILE A 170 -3.30 -8.36 -20.92
CA ILE A 170 -4.51 -9.16 -21.11
C ILE A 170 -4.18 -10.66 -21.14
N THR A 171 -3.10 -11.06 -21.82
CA THR A 171 -2.69 -12.47 -21.88
C THR A 171 -2.12 -12.94 -20.55
N MET A 172 -1.33 -12.11 -19.86
CA MET A 172 -0.86 -12.36 -18.50
C MET A 172 -2.00 -12.48 -17.48
N ALA A 173 -3.08 -11.72 -17.65
CA ALA A 173 -4.30 -11.83 -16.85
C ALA A 173 -4.92 -13.23 -16.89
N VAL A 174 -4.75 -13.94 -18.01
CA VAL A 174 -5.27 -15.29 -18.22
C VAL A 174 -4.23 -16.33 -17.80
N TYR A 175 -2.97 -16.16 -18.19
CA TYR A 175 -1.90 -17.13 -17.93
C TYR A 175 -1.53 -17.22 -16.46
N ALA A 176 -1.48 -16.10 -15.73
CA ALA A 176 -1.09 -16.14 -14.32
C ALA A 176 -2.06 -16.99 -13.47
N PRO A 177 -3.39 -16.82 -13.53
CA PRO A 177 -4.32 -17.73 -12.88
C PRO A 177 -4.25 -19.16 -13.43
N ALA A 178 -4.22 -19.34 -14.76
CA ALA A 178 -4.26 -20.66 -15.38
C ALA A 178 -3.05 -21.53 -15.01
N VAL A 179 -1.84 -20.99 -15.08
CA VAL A 179 -0.60 -21.69 -14.70
C VAL A 179 -0.55 -21.93 -13.19
N THR A 180 -1.05 -20.98 -12.38
CA THR A 180 -1.19 -21.19 -10.93
C THR A 180 -2.12 -22.38 -10.66
N HIS A 181 -3.26 -22.46 -11.31
CA HIS A 181 -4.17 -23.61 -11.18
C HIS A 181 -3.53 -24.92 -11.67
N LEU A 182 -2.75 -24.89 -12.75
CA LEU A 182 -2.10 -26.08 -13.32
C LEU A 182 -0.98 -26.61 -12.43
N VAL A 183 -0.07 -25.75 -11.97
CA VAL A 183 1.13 -26.14 -11.21
C VAL A 183 0.80 -26.48 -9.76
N PHE A 184 -0.19 -25.80 -9.18
CA PHE A 184 -0.55 -25.98 -7.78
C PHE A 184 -1.79 -26.88 -7.59
N GLY A 185 -2.55 -27.15 -8.65
CA GLY A 185 -3.68 -28.07 -8.63
C GLY A 185 -4.98 -27.46 -8.12
N SER A 186 -6.12 -27.94 -8.64
CA SER A 186 -7.47 -27.48 -8.29
C SER A 186 -7.83 -27.71 -6.81
N GLY A 187 -7.22 -28.70 -6.17
CA GLY A 187 -7.49 -29.08 -4.78
C GLY A 187 -7.07 -28.04 -3.74
N LEU A 188 -6.03 -27.23 -4.02
CA LEU A 188 -5.59 -26.14 -3.13
C LEU A 188 -6.54 -24.93 -3.15
N PHE A 189 -7.31 -24.79 -4.23
CA PHE A 189 -8.17 -23.64 -4.51
C PHE A 189 -9.65 -24.00 -4.51
N LYS A 190 -10.10 -24.82 -3.55
CA LYS A 190 -11.52 -25.03 -3.34
C LYS A 190 -12.19 -23.69 -3.00
N LYS A 191 -13.22 -23.31 -3.77
CA LYS A 191 -13.99 -22.09 -3.57
C LYS A 191 -14.52 -22.04 -2.12
N GLY A 192 -14.17 -20.99 -1.38
CA GLY A 192 -14.45 -20.84 0.05
C GLY A 192 -13.30 -21.23 0.99
N SER A 193 -12.19 -21.77 0.49
CA SER A 193 -10.97 -21.94 1.30
C SER A 193 -10.30 -20.59 1.55
N LEU A 194 -9.56 -20.48 2.65
CA LEU A 194 -8.84 -19.25 2.95
C LEU A 194 -7.71 -18.96 1.94
N LEU A 195 -7.09 -20.01 1.41
CA LEU A 195 -6.08 -19.88 0.37
C LEU A 195 -6.66 -19.26 -0.91
N TRP A 196 -7.89 -19.66 -1.26
CA TRP A 196 -8.64 -19.05 -2.37
C TRP A 196 -8.84 -17.56 -2.15
N LEU A 197 -9.29 -17.14 -0.96
CA LEU A 197 -9.52 -15.73 -0.64
C LEU A 197 -8.24 -14.89 -0.75
N HIS A 198 -7.11 -15.39 -0.24
CA HIS A 198 -5.83 -14.66 -0.32
C HIS A 198 -5.30 -14.59 -1.75
N HIS A 199 -5.47 -15.67 -2.52
CA HIS A 199 -5.12 -15.70 -3.94
C HIS A 199 -5.98 -14.73 -4.74
N GLU A 200 -7.30 -14.71 -4.55
CA GLU A 200 -8.22 -13.77 -5.21
C GLU A 200 -7.85 -12.31 -4.90
N ARG A 201 -7.54 -12.01 -3.63
CA ARG A 201 -7.06 -10.69 -3.20
C ARG A 201 -5.75 -10.29 -3.88
N PHE A 202 -4.79 -11.20 -3.96
CA PHE A 202 -3.53 -10.96 -4.67
C PHE A 202 -3.75 -10.70 -6.17
N GLN A 203 -4.57 -11.55 -6.83
CA GLN A 203 -4.91 -11.38 -8.24
C GLN A 203 -5.57 -10.01 -8.48
N ARG A 204 -6.46 -9.57 -7.59
CA ARG A 204 -7.06 -8.24 -7.68
C ARG A 204 -6.01 -7.12 -7.59
N CYS A 205 -5.06 -7.19 -6.65
CA CYS A 205 -3.95 -6.24 -6.59
C CYS A 205 -3.10 -6.26 -7.87
N PHE A 206 -2.80 -7.44 -8.38
CA PHE A 206 -2.07 -7.62 -9.62
C PHE A 206 -2.79 -6.99 -10.81
N PHE A 207 -4.11 -7.15 -10.92
CA PHE A 207 -4.93 -6.50 -11.95
C PHE A 207 -4.95 -4.99 -11.82
N VAL A 208 -5.08 -4.46 -10.60
CA VAL A 208 -5.02 -3.02 -10.36
C VAL A 208 -3.67 -2.46 -10.80
N HIS A 209 -2.57 -3.14 -10.47
CA HIS A 209 -1.23 -2.77 -10.89
C HIS A 209 -1.10 -2.75 -12.42
N LEU A 210 -1.49 -3.85 -13.10
CA LEU A 210 -1.44 -3.95 -14.56
C LEU A 210 -2.28 -2.86 -15.25
N ALA A 211 -3.49 -2.61 -14.75
CA ALA A 211 -4.37 -1.60 -15.32
C ALA A 211 -3.77 -0.20 -15.19
N LEU A 212 -3.23 0.16 -14.03
CA LEU A 212 -2.64 1.48 -13.79
C LEU A 212 -1.39 1.70 -14.64
N THR A 213 -0.50 0.71 -14.72
CA THR A 213 0.68 0.78 -15.58
C THR A 213 0.30 0.86 -17.06
N GLY A 214 -0.75 0.15 -17.48
CA GLY A 214 -1.23 0.14 -18.86
C GLY A 214 -1.78 1.47 -19.37
N VAL A 215 -2.26 2.35 -18.48
CA VAL A 215 -2.84 3.65 -18.88
C VAL A 215 -1.79 4.66 -19.33
N TYR A 216 -0.59 4.67 -18.75
CA TYR A 216 0.42 5.70 -19.05
C TYR A 216 0.85 5.76 -20.52
N PRO A 217 1.07 4.62 -21.22
CA PRO A 217 1.36 4.66 -22.65
C PRO A 217 0.18 5.18 -23.49
N LEU A 218 -1.07 4.89 -23.11
CA LEU A 218 -2.25 5.47 -23.78
C LEU A 218 -2.28 6.99 -23.59
N TYR A 219 -1.96 7.43 -22.37
CA TYR A 219 -1.84 8.84 -22.03
C TYR A 219 -0.71 9.52 -22.83
N LYS A 220 0.39 8.81 -23.12
CA LYS A 220 1.46 9.28 -24.00
C LYS A 220 1.03 9.40 -25.46
N VAL A 221 0.28 8.43 -25.98
CA VAL A 221 -0.28 8.54 -27.34
C VAL A 221 -1.20 9.76 -27.44
N LEU A 222 -2.06 9.97 -26.44
CA LEU A 222 -2.91 11.16 -26.37
C LEU A 222 -2.08 12.46 -26.32
N TYR A 223 -1.01 12.48 -25.52
CA TYR A 223 -0.07 13.62 -25.47
C TYR A 223 0.52 13.94 -26.85
N ASP A 224 0.90 12.93 -27.62
CA ASP A 224 1.49 13.12 -28.95
C ASP A 224 0.49 13.66 -29.97
N LEU A 225 -0.78 13.27 -29.84
CA LEU A 225 -1.89 13.75 -30.68
C LEU A 225 -2.28 15.21 -30.38
N ILE A 226 -2.00 15.72 -29.17
CA ILE A 226 -2.34 17.09 -28.79
C ILE A 226 -1.40 18.10 -29.48
N PRO A 227 -1.95 19.15 -30.15
CA PRO A 227 -1.15 20.21 -30.75
C PRO A 227 -0.25 20.91 -29.72
N ARG A 228 0.96 21.33 -30.14
CA ARG A 228 2.00 21.87 -29.25
C ARG A 228 1.52 22.97 -28.30
N GLY A 229 0.63 23.86 -28.77
CA GLY A 229 0.08 24.95 -27.97
C GLY A 229 -0.79 24.51 -26.78
N TYR A 230 -1.38 23.31 -26.84
CA TYR A 230 -2.26 22.78 -25.80
C TYR A 230 -1.62 21.67 -24.96
N ARG A 231 -0.36 21.30 -25.24
CA ARG A 231 0.36 20.25 -24.48
C ARG A 231 0.55 20.61 -23.00
N GLY A 232 0.49 21.90 -22.65
CA GLY A 232 0.47 22.36 -21.26
C GLY A 232 -0.75 21.87 -20.47
N ALA A 233 -1.87 21.54 -21.12
CA ALA A 233 -3.06 20.99 -20.46
C ALA A 233 -2.77 19.64 -19.77
N VAL A 234 -1.80 18.88 -20.28
CA VAL A 234 -1.39 17.59 -19.70
C VAL A 234 -0.82 17.75 -18.29
N VAL A 235 -0.21 18.90 -18.00
CA VAL A 235 0.27 19.26 -16.64
C VAL A 235 -0.89 19.33 -15.65
N VAL A 236 -2.06 19.78 -16.10
CA VAL A 236 -3.27 19.91 -15.25
C VAL A 236 -4.04 18.60 -15.16
N VAL A 237 -4.10 17.85 -16.26
CA VAL A 237 -4.80 16.55 -16.29
C VAL A 237 -4.06 15.50 -15.47
N LEU A 238 -2.73 15.57 -15.37
CA LEU A 238 -1.95 14.57 -14.65
C LEU A 238 -2.26 14.51 -13.13
N PRO A 239 -2.34 15.62 -12.37
CA PRO A 239 -2.81 15.59 -10.99
C PRO A 239 -4.22 15.00 -10.82
N ILE A 240 -5.13 15.30 -11.76
CA ILE A 240 -6.51 14.75 -11.76
C ILE A 240 -6.46 13.24 -11.95
N TRP A 241 -5.65 12.76 -12.91
CA TRP A 241 -5.39 11.34 -13.12
C TRP A 241 -4.78 10.69 -11.89
N LYS A 242 -3.73 11.27 -11.29
CA LYS A 242 -3.10 10.75 -10.07
C LYS A 242 -4.12 10.61 -8.95
N PHE A 243 -4.98 11.60 -8.76
CA PHE A 243 -6.04 11.56 -7.77
C PHE A 243 -7.04 10.42 -8.03
N ALA A 244 -7.54 10.30 -9.26
CA ALA A 244 -8.45 9.22 -9.65
C ALA A 244 -7.80 7.83 -9.49
N ALA A 245 -6.54 7.68 -9.90
CA ALA A 245 -5.77 6.45 -9.78
C ALA A 245 -5.56 6.05 -8.31
N LYS A 246 -5.18 7.00 -7.44
CA LYS A 246 -5.05 6.75 -5.99
C LYS A 246 -6.37 6.28 -5.39
N HIS A 247 -7.48 6.95 -5.72
CA HIS A 247 -8.79 6.56 -5.22
C HIS A 247 -9.23 5.18 -5.74
N PHE A 248 -8.94 4.87 -7.01
CA PHE A 248 -9.17 3.55 -7.59
C PHE A 248 -8.40 2.45 -6.86
N VAL A 249 -7.10 2.68 -6.56
CA VAL A 249 -6.29 1.74 -5.77
C VAL A 249 -6.94 1.48 -4.42
N VAL A 250 -7.24 2.53 -3.65
CA VAL A 250 -7.84 2.38 -2.32
C VAL A 250 -9.13 1.57 -2.41
N HIS A 251 -10.01 1.90 -3.34
CA HIS A 251 -11.29 1.23 -3.49
C HIS A 251 -11.15 -0.24 -3.90
N ALA A 252 -10.24 -0.54 -4.84
CA ALA A 252 -10.05 -1.90 -5.34
C ALA A 252 -9.27 -2.80 -4.37
N THR A 253 -8.52 -2.23 -3.42
CA THR A 253 -7.70 -2.99 -2.47
C THR A 253 -7.99 -2.66 -1.00
N ARG A 254 -9.24 -2.27 -0.67
CA ARG A 254 -9.65 -1.95 0.72
C ARG A 254 -9.34 -3.06 1.72
N ASP A 255 -9.39 -4.31 1.30
CA ASP A 255 -9.09 -5.45 2.19
C ASP A 255 -7.60 -5.59 2.54
N LEU A 256 -6.72 -4.84 1.86
CA LEU A 256 -5.26 -4.95 1.90
C LEU A 256 -4.62 -3.59 2.20
N GLU A 257 -5.11 -2.96 3.26
CA GLU A 257 -4.75 -1.58 3.63
C GLU A 257 -3.23 -1.36 3.80
N ASP A 258 -2.48 -2.39 4.23
CA ASP A 258 -1.02 -2.32 4.36
C ASP A 258 -0.25 -2.24 3.04
N PHE A 259 -0.87 -2.69 1.93
CA PHE A 259 -0.30 -2.70 0.59
C PHE A 259 -0.69 -1.46 -0.23
N ILE A 260 -1.75 -0.75 0.17
CA ILE A 260 -2.21 0.46 -0.52
C ILE A 260 -1.07 1.48 -0.72
N PRO A 261 -0.28 1.85 0.32
CA PRO A 261 0.77 2.85 0.14
C PRO A 261 1.86 2.41 -0.84
N GLU A 262 2.26 1.14 -0.79
CA GLU A 262 3.23 0.56 -1.70
C GLU A 262 2.71 0.59 -3.15
N LEU A 263 1.48 0.12 -3.36
CA LEU A 263 0.86 0.06 -4.68
C LEU A 263 0.67 1.45 -5.28
N VAL A 264 0.27 2.44 -4.48
CA VAL A 264 0.17 3.85 -4.88
C VAL A 264 1.54 4.42 -5.25
N ALA A 265 2.55 4.22 -4.41
CA ALA A 265 3.89 4.75 -4.64
C ALA A 265 4.50 4.20 -5.94
N PHE A 266 4.45 2.88 -6.15
CA PHE A 266 5.05 2.25 -7.32
C PHE A 266 4.20 2.34 -8.59
N SER A 267 2.87 2.32 -8.50
CA SER A 267 2.01 2.30 -9.71
C SER A 267 1.57 3.69 -10.13
N VAL A 268 1.32 4.60 -9.18
CA VAL A 268 0.80 5.93 -9.48
C VAL A 268 1.93 6.95 -9.46
N ASP A 269 2.63 7.10 -8.34
CA ASP A 269 3.60 8.18 -8.18
C ASP A 269 4.86 7.95 -9.05
N PHE A 270 5.42 6.74 -9.04
CA PHE A 270 6.60 6.40 -9.84
C PHE A 270 6.34 6.43 -11.35
N PHE A 271 5.26 5.80 -11.85
CA PHE A 271 4.95 5.84 -13.29
C PHE A 271 4.53 7.23 -13.76
N SER A 272 3.86 8.04 -12.92
CA SER A 272 3.59 9.45 -13.27
C SER A 272 4.88 10.24 -13.45
N ALA A 273 5.87 10.02 -12.58
CA ALA A 273 7.19 10.66 -12.70
C ALA A 273 7.93 10.20 -13.97
N LEU A 274 7.91 8.89 -14.28
CA LEU A 274 8.48 8.36 -15.52
C LEU A 274 7.77 8.94 -16.75
N PHE A 275 6.44 9.01 -16.74
CA PHE A 275 5.65 9.61 -17.81
C PHE A 275 6.02 11.08 -18.03
N LEU A 276 6.14 11.87 -16.96
CA LEU A 276 6.59 13.27 -17.03
C LEU A 276 8.00 13.35 -17.65
N SER A 277 8.91 12.50 -17.22
CA SER A 277 10.28 12.43 -17.78
C SER A 277 10.27 12.13 -19.28
N VAL A 278 9.48 11.16 -19.72
CA VAL A 278 9.32 10.83 -21.15
C VAL A 278 8.67 12.00 -21.91
N CYS A 279 7.70 12.69 -21.34
CA CYS A 279 7.10 13.86 -21.98
C CYS A 279 8.09 15.04 -22.10
N MET A 280 8.87 15.31 -21.05
CA MET A 280 9.90 16.35 -21.07
C MET A 280 10.94 16.08 -22.15
N THR A 281 11.46 14.85 -22.22
CA THR A 281 12.46 14.42 -23.21
C THR A 281 11.93 14.44 -24.64
N THR A 282 10.65 14.09 -24.86
CA THR A 282 10.04 14.08 -26.21
C THR A 282 9.43 15.41 -26.66
N SER A 283 9.19 16.35 -25.73
CA SER A 283 8.53 17.62 -26.04
C SER A 283 9.34 18.54 -26.97
N GLY A 284 10.68 18.42 -26.96
CA GLY A 284 11.59 19.25 -27.75
C GLY A 284 11.50 20.76 -27.47
N SER A 285 10.82 21.16 -26.39
CA SER A 285 10.47 22.55 -26.10
C SER A 285 10.87 22.93 -24.69
N ILE A 286 11.90 23.77 -24.58
CA ILE A 286 12.41 24.33 -23.31
C ILE A 286 11.30 24.96 -22.45
N PRO A 287 10.38 25.81 -22.97
CA PRO A 287 9.35 26.40 -22.13
C PRO A 287 8.35 25.38 -21.58
N LEU A 288 8.01 24.34 -22.36
CA LEU A 288 7.14 23.26 -21.88
C LEU A 288 7.83 22.44 -20.78
N SER A 289 9.10 22.09 -20.96
CA SER A 289 9.88 21.39 -19.92
C SER A 289 10.03 22.24 -18.65
N ALA A 290 10.29 23.54 -18.78
CA ALA A 290 10.33 24.46 -17.64
C ALA A 290 8.99 24.52 -16.90
N LEU A 291 7.86 24.51 -17.64
CA LEU A 291 6.52 24.45 -17.05
C LEU A 291 6.28 23.15 -16.27
N PHE A 292 6.67 22.00 -16.82
CA PHE A 292 6.57 20.72 -16.12
C PHE A 292 7.38 20.72 -14.81
N ILE A 293 8.62 21.21 -14.84
CA ILE A 293 9.48 21.32 -13.66
C ILE A 293 8.87 22.27 -12.62
N ALA A 294 8.41 23.45 -13.05
CA ALA A 294 7.80 24.43 -12.15
C ALA A 294 6.53 23.88 -11.48
N ALA A 295 5.70 23.16 -12.24
CA ALA A 295 4.50 22.52 -11.71
C ALA A 295 4.84 21.42 -10.69
N ASP A 296 5.84 20.59 -10.96
CA ASP A 296 6.29 19.53 -10.07
C ASP A 296 6.88 20.08 -8.76
N ILE A 297 7.68 21.15 -8.85
CA ILE A 297 8.19 21.88 -7.66
C ILE A 297 7.03 22.46 -6.86
N CYS A 298 6.06 23.11 -7.53
CA CYS A 298 4.89 23.68 -6.86
C CYS A 298 4.08 22.61 -6.13
N GLN A 299 3.80 21.48 -6.80
CA GLN A 299 3.10 20.34 -6.20
C GLN A 299 3.88 19.80 -4.98
N SER A 300 5.19 19.58 -5.12
CA SER A 300 6.05 19.10 -4.05
C SER A 300 6.08 20.06 -2.85
N MET A 301 6.10 21.37 -3.10
CA MET A 301 6.04 22.38 -2.04
C MET A 301 4.70 22.38 -1.30
N LEU A 302 3.59 22.15 -2.01
CA LEU A 302 2.26 22.02 -1.39
C LEU A 302 2.18 20.77 -0.50
N GLU A 303 2.62 19.62 -1.01
CA GLU A 303 2.69 18.36 -0.25
C GLU A 303 3.61 18.49 0.98
N PHE A 304 4.77 19.14 0.83
CA PHE A 304 5.68 19.42 1.94
C PHE A 304 5.07 20.38 2.97
N ARG A 305 4.34 21.41 2.53
CA ARG A 305 3.67 22.35 3.44
C ARG A 305 2.60 21.65 4.27
N GLU A 306 1.80 20.77 3.65
CA GLU A 306 0.82 19.95 4.34
C GLU A 306 1.49 19.03 5.38
N PHE A 307 2.52 18.28 4.94
CA PHE A 307 3.29 17.40 5.83
C PHE A 307 3.87 18.17 7.03
N ARG A 308 4.46 19.34 6.79
CA ARG A 308 5.01 20.19 7.85
C ARG A 308 3.95 20.67 8.82
N ASN A 309 2.75 21.02 8.33
CA ASN A 309 1.65 21.44 9.20
C ASN A 309 1.18 20.28 10.09
N ASN A 310 1.01 19.08 9.52
CA ASN A 310 0.66 17.88 10.27
C ASN A 310 1.73 17.52 11.31
N ALA A 311 3.01 17.61 10.94
CA ALA A 311 4.12 17.37 11.86
C ALA A 311 4.17 18.39 13.01
N LYS A 312 3.86 19.68 12.74
CA LYS A 312 3.77 20.71 13.78
C LYS A 312 2.64 20.42 14.76
N THR A 313 1.45 20.07 14.27
CA THR A 313 0.31 19.69 15.12
C THR A 313 0.67 18.50 16.00
N LEU A 314 1.30 17.47 15.43
CA LEU A 314 1.75 16.31 16.19
C LEU A 314 2.77 16.68 17.28
N LEU A 315 3.76 17.51 16.95
CA LEU A 315 4.75 18.00 17.92
C LEU A 315 4.10 18.80 19.05
N GLN A 316 3.11 19.65 18.75
CA GLN A 316 2.36 20.39 19.75
C GLN A 316 1.61 19.47 20.70
N LEU A 317 0.94 18.44 20.18
CA LEU A 317 0.23 17.44 20.99
C LEU A 317 1.18 16.65 21.90
N VAL A 318 2.33 16.23 21.37
CA VAL A 318 3.36 15.51 22.14
C VAL A 318 3.94 16.40 23.25
N ASN A 319 4.26 17.66 22.93
CA ASN A 319 4.83 18.59 23.91
C ASN A 319 3.82 18.95 25.01
N ALA A 320 2.55 19.20 24.65
CA ALA A 320 1.49 19.47 25.61
C ALA A 320 1.29 18.28 26.58
N ARG A 321 1.38 17.07 26.05
CA ARG A 321 1.34 15.84 26.85
C ARG A 321 2.53 15.73 27.80
N ARG A 322 3.77 15.92 27.32
CA ARG A 322 4.97 15.91 28.16
C ARG A 322 4.88 16.92 29.31
N ALA A 323 4.43 18.14 29.01
CA ALA A 323 4.24 19.17 30.03
C ALA A 323 3.18 18.77 31.09
N THR A 324 2.15 18.03 30.70
CA THR A 324 1.13 17.51 31.63
C THR A 324 1.69 16.41 32.52
N GLU A 325 2.47 15.48 31.95
CA GLU A 325 3.14 14.40 32.69
C GLU A 325 4.19 14.96 33.67
N GLU A 326 4.97 15.97 33.27
CA GLU A 326 5.92 16.67 34.14
C GLU A 326 5.23 17.36 35.32
N ARG A 327 4.10 18.05 35.08
CA ARG A 327 3.30 18.66 36.14
C ARG A 327 2.77 17.64 37.15
N LEU A 328 2.32 16.47 36.66
CA LEU A 328 1.87 15.37 37.52
C LEU A 328 3.04 14.78 38.33
N ARG A 329 4.22 14.62 37.74
CA ARG A 329 5.43 14.15 38.45
C ARG A 329 5.87 15.12 39.54
N MET A 330 5.88 16.43 39.24
CA MET A 330 6.21 17.47 40.22
C MET A 330 5.22 17.48 41.39
N LYS A 331 3.93 17.22 41.13
CA LYS A 331 2.90 17.14 42.18
C LYS A 331 3.04 15.89 43.07
N ASN A 332 3.56 14.79 42.53
CA ASN A 332 3.69 13.51 43.23
C ASN A 332 5.04 13.31 43.95
N GLY A 333 5.89 14.34 44.04
CA GLY A 333 7.08 14.36 44.90
C GLY A 333 8.17 13.33 44.58
N HIS A 334 8.12 12.66 43.42
CA HIS A 334 9.15 11.68 43.05
C HIS A 334 10.38 12.38 42.46
N SER A 335 11.47 12.42 43.23
CA SER A 335 12.80 12.81 42.78
C SER A 335 13.28 11.87 41.66
N SER A 336 13.61 12.44 40.50
CA SER A 336 13.85 11.71 39.25
C SER A 336 15.27 11.12 39.18
N GLU A 337 15.37 9.82 38.93
CA GLU A 337 16.43 9.29 38.07
C GLU A 337 16.22 9.82 36.64
N HIS A 338 17.30 10.13 35.95
CA HIS A 338 17.32 10.73 34.61
C HIS A 338 16.85 9.71 33.55
N SER A 339 15.54 9.46 33.45
CA SER A 339 14.97 8.68 32.36
C SER A 339 14.72 9.60 31.16
N GLU A 340 15.43 9.37 30.06
CA GLU A 340 15.23 10.09 28.80
C GLU A 340 13.77 10.03 28.37
N ALA A 341 13.22 11.17 27.91
CA ALA A 341 11.83 11.23 27.49
C ALA A 341 11.58 10.22 26.34
N PRO A 342 10.55 9.36 26.43
CA PRO A 342 10.29 8.36 25.42
C PRO A 342 10.09 9.03 24.05
N GLY A 343 10.73 8.47 23.03
CA GLY A 343 10.54 8.87 21.65
C GLY A 343 9.08 8.70 21.20
N LEU A 344 8.69 9.37 20.11
CA LEU A 344 7.32 9.33 19.58
C LEU A 344 6.81 7.89 19.39
N LEU A 345 7.64 7.00 18.84
CA LEU A 345 7.31 5.59 18.65
C LEU A 345 6.96 4.90 19.97
N ALA A 346 7.78 5.08 21.00
CA ALA A 346 7.54 4.50 22.33
C ALA A 346 6.25 5.04 22.97
N LEU A 347 5.91 6.30 22.73
CA LEU A 347 4.67 6.90 23.20
C LEU A 347 3.43 6.31 22.49
N ILE A 348 3.50 6.13 21.18
CA ILE A 348 2.43 5.47 20.40
C ILE A 348 2.26 4.03 20.86
N LEU A 349 3.36 3.29 21.05
CA LEU A 349 3.34 1.92 21.56
C LEU A 349 2.77 1.84 22.97
N GLY A 350 3.13 2.77 23.86
CA GLY A 350 2.55 2.82 25.21
C GLY A 350 1.03 2.87 25.16
N VAL A 351 0.48 3.77 24.34
CA VAL A 351 -0.98 3.88 24.12
C VAL A 351 -1.55 2.62 23.48
N ALA A 352 -0.88 2.09 22.45
CA ALA A 352 -1.34 0.89 21.74
C ALA A 352 -1.26 -0.39 22.58
N ARG A 353 -0.41 -0.45 23.61
CA ARG A 353 -0.22 -1.62 24.48
C ARG A 353 -1.15 -1.61 25.68
N ASN A 354 -1.46 -0.43 26.22
CA ASN A 354 -2.27 -0.25 27.43
C ASN A 354 -3.25 0.92 27.27
N PRO A 355 -4.25 0.84 26.37
CA PRO A 355 -5.16 1.95 26.09
C PRO A 355 -5.94 2.42 27.33
N SER A 356 -6.26 1.50 28.25
CA SER A 356 -6.96 1.79 29.52
C SER A 356 -6.16 2.71 30.46
N ALA A 357 -4.83 2.56 30.51
CA ALA A 357 -3.95 3.43 31.30
C ALA A 357 -3.96 4.89 30.80
N TYR A 358 -4.35 5.09 29.54
CA TYR A 358 -4.44 6.40 28.90
C TYR A 358 -5.87 6.87 28.68
N GLN A 359 -6.86 6.22 29.31
CA GLN A 359 -8.29 6.56 29.20
C GLN A 359 -8.80 6.57 27.74
N VAL A 360 -8.20 5.76 26.87
CA VAL A 360 -8.62 5.62 25.47
C VAL A 360 -9.78 4.65 25.39
N THR A 361 -10.94 5.13 24.91
CA THR A 361 -12.17 4.35 24.80
C THR A 361 -12.35 3.70 23.43
N SER A 362 -11.76 4.26 22.37
CA SER A 362 -11.76 3.68 21.02
C SER A 362 -10.53 4.12 20.22
N LEU A 363 -10.06 3.25 19.33
CA LEU A 363 -9.04 3.48 18.32
C LEU A 363 -9.57 3.04 16.95
N ASP A 364 -10.51 3.81 16.41
CA ASP A 364 -11.25 3.47 15.19
C ASP A 364 -10.32 3.28 13.97
N ASP A 365 -9.24 4.06 13.89
CA ASP A 365 -8.26 4.01 12.78
C ASP A 365 -7.08 3.06 13.04
N ALA A 366 -7.09 2.27 14.12
CA ALA A 366 -6.05 1.30 14.41
C ALA A 366 -6.63 -0.12 14.41
N ARG A 367 -6.12 -0.98 13.54
CA ARG A 367 -6.42 -2.42 13.55
C ARG A 367 -5.31 -3.19 14.25
N LEU A 368 -5.66 -4.31 14.87
CA LEU A 368 -4.66 -5.18 15.48
C LEU A 368 -3.79 -5.85 14.43
N TRP A 369 -4.40 -6.58 13.51
CA TRP A 369 -3.71 -7.47 12.58
C TRP A 369 -3.21 -6.77 11.31
N ALA A 370 -2.08 -7.23 10.77
CA ALA A 370 -1.63 -6.79 9.45
C ALA A 370 -2.45 -7.48 8.34
N SER A 371 -2.55 -6.85 7.16
CA SER A 371 -3.22 -7.42 5.99
C SER A 371 -2.37 -7.27 4.74
N PRO A 372 -1.71 -8.34 4.26
CA PRO A 372 -1.80 -9.74 4.64
C PRO A 372 -1.08 -10.08 5.97
N PRO A 373 -1.33 -11.27 6.53
CA PRO A 373 -0.80 -11.66 7.83
C PRO A 373 0.71 -11.93 7.76
N ASN A 374 1.51 -11.38 8.68
CA ASN A 374 2.93 -11.76 8.80
C ASN A 374 3.10 -13.03 9.63
N LEU A 375 4.22 -13.74 9.45
CA LEU A 375 4.66 -14.71 10.45
C LEU A 375 5.07 -13.95 11.70
N ILE A 376 4.32 -14.16 12.78
CA ILE A 376 4.58 -13.55 14.08
C ILE A 376 4.96 -14.60 15.13
N PRO A 377 5.80 -14.24 16.11
CA PRO A 377 6.11 -15.07 17.26
C PRO A 377 4.86 -15.36 18.09
N GLN A 378 4.81 -16.53 18.74
CA GLN A 378 3.67 -16.96 19.55
C GLN A 378 3.31 -15.97 20.67
N LYS A 379 4.31 -15.44 21.38
CA LYS A 379 4.10 -14.44 22.45
C LYS A 379 3.44 -13.15 21.97
N LEU A 380 3.80 -12.68 20.77
CA LEU A 380 3.16 -11.51 20.16
C LEU A 380 1.73 -11.83 19.75
N HIS A 381 1.49 -13.03 19.21
CA HIS A 381 0.14 -13.48 18.85
C HIS A 381 -0.79 -13.53 20.07
N GLU A 382 -0.34 -14.11 21.19
CA GLU A 382 -1.11 -14.17 22.45
C GLU A 382 -1.44 -12.76 22.97
N ARG A 383 -0.45 -11.85 22.97
CA ARG A 383 -0.68 -10.45 23.36
C ARG A 383 -1.74 -9.77 22.50
N MET A 384 -1.68 -9.97 21.19
CA MET A 384 -2.64 -9.37 20.26
C MET A 384 -4.06 -9.92 20.44
N GLN A 385 -4.21 -11.20 20.81
CA GLN A 385 -5.50 -11.77 21.18
C GLN A 385 -6.08 -11.08 22.42
N ILE A 386 -5.27 -10.91 23.48
CA ILE A 386 -5.68 -10.20 24.71
C ILE A 386 -6.12 -8.77 24.38
N LEU A 387 -5.38 -8.05 23.53
CA LEU A 387 -5.76 -6.70 23.09
C LEU A 387 -7.04 -6.69 22.26
N GLY A 388 -7.30 -7.77 21.51
CA GLY A 388 -8.55 -7.96 20.74
C GLY A 388 -9.79 -8.13 21.62
N GLU A 389 -9.65 -8.73 22.79
CA GLU A 389 -10.75 -8.89 23.76
C GLU A 389 -11.22 -7.56 24.35
N LEU A 390 -10.35 -6.54 24.38
CA LEU A 390 -10.70 -5.21 24.88
C LEU A 390 -11.73 -4.48 23.98
N GLY A 391 -11.88 -4.88 22.71
CA GLY A 391 -12.83 -4.27 21.78
C GLY A 391 -12.54 -2.80 21.41
N ILE A 392 -11.33 -2.31 21.68
CA ILE A 392 -10.93 -0.90 21.48
C ILE A 392 -10.45 -0.64 20.04
N TYR A 393 -9.99 -1.66 19.31
CA TYR A 393 -9.32 -1.50 18.02
C TYR A 393 -10.24 -1.76 16.82
N GLY A 394 -10.20 -0.86 15.84
CA GLY A 394 -10.76 -1.03 14.50
C GLY A 394 -12.12 -0.35 14.27
N ALA A 395 -12.49 -0.17 13.00
CA ALA A 395 -13.81 0.33 12.64
C ALA A 395 -14.88 -0.64 13.18
N ARG A 396 -15.77 -0.14 14.06
CA ARG A 396 -16.91 -0.84 14.68
C ARG A 396 -17.29 -2.14 13.93
N GLY A 397 -16.83 -3.29 14.44
CA GLY A 397 -17.35 -4.60 14.04
C GLY A 397 -16.59 -5.38 12.95
N HIS A 398 -15.35 -5.04 12.59
CA HIS A 398 -14.51 -5.99 11.84
C HIS A 398 -13.80 -7.00 12.78
N PRO A 399 -13.77 -8.30 12.42
CA PRO A 399 -13.46 -9.36 13.37
C PRO A 399 -12.04 -9.23 13.94
N SER A 400 -11.97 -9.13 15.26
CA SER A 400 -10.77 -9.17 16.10
C SER A 400 -10.02 -10.51 16.04
N ASN A 401 -10.64 -11.55 15.47
CA ASN A 401 -10.12 -12.91 15.47
C ASN A 401 -9.35 -13.24 14.19
N ARG A 402 -8.03 -13.38 14.34
CA ARG A 402 -7.21 -14.20 13.45
C ARG A 402 -7.54 -15.66 13.80
N THR A 403 -8.49 -16.27 13.10
CA THR A 403 -8.77 -17.71 13.25
C THR A 403 -7.44 -18.47 13.15
N PRO A 404 -7.09 -19.41 14.04
CA PRO A 404 -5.81 -20.09 14.00
C PRO A 404 -5.70 -20.86 12.68
N LEU A 405 -4.80 -20.39 11.81
CA LEU A 405 -4.83 -20.69 10.37
C LEU A 405 -3.63 -21.50 9.88
N ILE A 406 -3.04 -22.28 10.77
CA ILE A 406 -1.99 -23.24 10.43
C ILE A 406 -2.49 -24.63 10.86
N PRO A 407 -2.73 -25.58 9.93
CA PRO A 407 -2.94 -26.96 10.31
C PRO A 407 -1.74 -27.44 11.14
N SER A 408 -1.97 -27.90 12.37
CA SER A 408 -0.93 -28.27 13.35
C SER A 408 -0.06 -29.47 12.94
N LYS A 409 -0.17 -29.94 11.69
CA LYS A 409 0.56 -31.09 11.16
C LYS A 409 1.57 -30.64 10.10
N ARG A 410 2.64 -29.94 10.48
CA ARG A 410 3.95 -30.03 9.81
C ARG A 410 5.01 -29.19 10.53
N LYS A 411 6.26 -29.70 10.48
CA LYS A 411 7.46 -29.10 11.09
C LYS A 411 7.51 -27.59 10.80
N PRO A 412 7.60 -26.74 11.83
CA PRO A 412 7.84 -25.34 11.63
C PRO A 412 9.18 -25.20 10.89
N ARG A 413 9.20 -24.43 9.80
CA ARG A 413 10.43 -23.69 9.49
C ARG A 413 10.69 -22.83 10.72
N GLU A 414 11.91 -22.94 11.25
CA GLU A 414 12.41 -22.33 12.47
C GLU A 414 11.55 -21.14 12.90
N CYS A 415 10.81 -21.33 13.99
CA CYS A 415 10.13 -20.23 14.65
C CYS A 415 11.17 -19.14 14.87
N PRO A 416 10.91 -17.86 14.50
CA PRO A 416 11.80 -16.78 14.88
C PRO A 416 12.06 -16.89 16.39
N THR A 417 13.32 -16.79 16.80
CA THR A 417 13.74 -16.89 18.21
C THR A 417 12.80 -16.10 19.12
N PRO A 418 12.47 -16.60 20.33
CA PRO A 418 11.58 -15.90 21.25
C PRO A 418 12.05 -14.47 21.48
N TRP A 419 11.23 -13.48 21.14
CA TRP A 419 11.51 -12.10 21.50
C TRP A 419 11.18 -11.91 22.98
N ASP A 420 12.21 -11.81 23.81
CA ASP A 420 12.08 -11.29 25.15
C ASP A 420 11.92 -9.78 25.10
N PHE A 421 10.67 -9.32 24.95
CA PHE A 421 10.29 -7.98 25.40
C PHE A 421 10.51 -7.92 26.91
N ARG A 422 11.67 -7.40 27.35
CA ARG A 422 11.85 -6.97 28.73
C ARG A 422 11.34 -5.53 28.85
N HIS A 423 10.28 -5.42 29.65
CA HIS A 423 9.68 -4.25 30.30
C HIS A 423 8.83 -3.30 29.45
#